data_AF-A0A9W3D8K5-F1
#
_entry.id   AF-A0A9W3D8K5-F1
#
_cell.length_a   1.000
_cell.length_b   1.000
_cell.length_c   1.000
_cell.angle_alpha   90.00
_cell.angle_beta   90.00
_cell.angle_gamma   90.00
#
_symmetry.space_group_name_H-M   'P 1'
#
loop_
_entity.id
_entity.type
_entity.pdbx_description
1 polymer ?
#
loop_
_entity_poly.entity_id
_entity_poly.type
_entity_poly.pdbx_seq_one_letter_code
_entity_poly.pdbx_strand_id
1 'polypeptide(L)'
;MVLNRCPTKDRLLQWGLQTDGLCVLCRGYTESRNHLYFECSYTWNLWTMVADRCGFTPSQSWDATLTALRQYSGTRQRKKLLLLCWQATIYLLWVERNNRIHRNQFRPFSATFRDLDRLVRNRIATYRFTNPAESSELLTIWFSSRS
;
A
#
# COMPACT_ATOMS: atom_id res chain seq x y z
N MET A 1 -7.09 -5.23 8.13
CA MET A 1 -5.87 -4.48 8.49
C MET A 1 -6.13 -3.24 9.34
N VAL A 2 -7.26 -2.53 9.17
CA VAL A 2 -7.62 -1.34 9.99
C VAL A 2 -7.65 -1.59 11.50
N LEU A 3 -8.03 -2.80 11.94
CA LEU A 3 -8.15 -3.15 13.37
C LEU A 3 -6.82 -3.46 14.07
N ASN A 4 -5.66 -3.15 13.46
CA ASN A 4 -4.34 -3.55 13.96
C ASN A 4 -4.35 -5.03 14.32
N ARG A 5 -4.46 -5.92 13.34
CA ARG A 5 -4.41 -7.38 13.57
C ARG A 5 -3.29 -8.06 12.78
N CYS A 6 -2.44 -7.27 12.12
CA CYS A 6 -1.24 -7.83 11.50
C CYS A 6 -0.26 -8.27 12.61
N PRO A 7 0.37 -9.44 12.49
CA PRO A 7 1.49 -9.85 13.30
C PRO A 7 2.76 -9.09 12.84
N THR A 8 2.85 -7.82 13.21
CA THR A 8 4.08 -7.02 13.13
C THR A 8 5.09 -7.54 14.16
N LYS A 9 6.40 -7.33 13.94
CA LYS A 9 7.43 -7.92 14.82
C LYS A 9 7.37 -7.39 16.25
N ASP A 10 6.92 -6.16 16.47
CA ASP A 10 6.56 -5.64 17.80
C ASP A 10 5.61 -6.58 18.56
N ARG A 11 4.63 -7.17 17.88
CA ARG A 11 3.69 -8.13 18.47
C ARG A 11 4.26 -9.53 18.63
N LEU A 12 5.10 -9.97 17.70
CA LEU A 12 5.79 -11.25 17.84
C LEU A 12 6.71 -11.22 19.08
N LEU A 13 7.39 -10.10 19.31
CA LEU A 13 8.17 -9.86 20.53
C LEU A 13 7.28 -9.85 21.79
N GLN A 14 6.12 -9.19 21.76
CA GLN A 14 5.15 -9.24 22.85
C GLN A 14 4.61 -10.66 23.12
N TRP A 15 4.60 -11.53 22.11
CA TRP A 15 4.23 -12.95 22.25
C TRP A 15 5.40 -13.84 22.67
N GLY A 16 6.58 -13.27 22.97
CA GLY A 16 7.74 -14.00 23.47
C GLY A 16 8.61 -14.66 22.40
N LEU A 17 8.36 -14.42 21.11
CA LEU A 17 9.23 -14.89 20.03
C LEU A 17 10.49 -14.02 19.93
N GLN A 18 11.66 -14.63 20.05
CA GLN A 18 12.95 -13.96 19.87
C GLN A 18 13.17 -13.65 18.38
N THR A 19 13.07 -12.39 17.98
CA THR A 19 13.37 -11.89 16.62
C THR A 19 14.18 -10.60 16.73
N ASP A 20 14.98 -10.28 15.71
CA ASP A 20 15.44 -8.90 15.57
C ASP A 20 14.21 -8.00 15.43
N GLY A 21 14.05 -7.02 16.33
CA GLY A 21 12.89 -6.12 16.33
C GLY A 21 12.88 -5.17 15.14
N LEU A 22 13.92 -5.21 14.29
CA LEU A 22 14.12 -4.32 13.16
C LEU A 22 13.15 -4.60 12.03
N CYS A 23 12.70 -3.52 11.38
CA CYS A 23 11.91 -3.59 10.15
C CYS A 23 12.67 -4.33 9.07
N VAL A 24 12.06 -5.38 8.54
CA VAL A 24 12.68 -6.20 7.48
C VAL A 24 12.77 -5.47 6.13
N LEU A 25 12.03 -4.36 5.98
CA LEU A 25 12.03 -3.58 4.74
C LEU A 25 13.22 -2.60 4.66
N CYS A 26 13.45 -1.80 5.72
CA CYS A 26 14.51 -0.78 5.74
C CYS A 26 15.72 -1.13 6.61
N ARG A 27 15.60 -2.09 7.55
CA ARG A 27 16.63 -2.48 8.53
C ARG A 27 17.14 -1.35 9.46
N GLY A 28 16.54 -0.15 9.43
CA GLY A 28 17.01 1.01 10.19
C GLY A 28 16.28 1.29 11.50
N TYR A 29 15.03 0.85 11.65
CA TYR A 29 14.20 1.14 12.83
C TYR A 29 13.43 -0.10 13.27
N THR A 30 12.87 -0.07 14.47
CA THR A 30 11.99 -1.14 14.97
C THR A 30 10.69 -1.21 14.16
N GLU A 31 10.24 -2.43 13.89
CA GLU A 31 9.02 -2.64 13.12
C GLU A 31 7.78 -2.45 13.99
N SER A 32 7.06 -1.35 13.76
CA SER A 32 5.69 -1.14 14.23
C SER A 32 4.74 -1.08 13.03
N ARG A 33 3.42 -1.06 13.26
CA ARG A 33 2.44 -0.80 12.19
C ARG A 33 2.70 0.54 11.49
N ASN A 34 2.89 1.61 12.27
CA ASN A 34 3.07 2.94 11.71
C ASN A 34 4.37 3.00 10.91
N HIS A 35 5.44 2.40 11.44
CA HIS A 35 6.68 2.29 10.72
C HIS A 35 6.52 1.49 9.43
N LEU A 36 5.99 0.27 9.51
CA LEU A 36 5.84 -0.61 8.36
C LEU A 36 5.06 0.03 7.20
N TYR A 37 3.99 0.76 7.51
CA TYR A 37 3.06 1.27 6.49
C TYR A 37 3.25 2.75 6.11
N PHE A 38 3.91 3.56 6.94
CA PHE A 38 3.94 5.02 6.72
C PHE A 38 5.27 5.70 7.01
N GLU A 39 6.11 5.19 7.91
CA GLU A 39 7.39 5.86 8.26
C GLU A 39 8.61 5.16 7.64
N CYS A 40 8.50 3.89 7.26
CA CYS A 40 9.56 3.13 6.62
C CYS A 40 9.90 3.74 5.27
N SER A 41 11.17 4.07 5.01
CA SER A 41 11.63 4.69 3.76
C SER A 41 11.23 3.90 2.51
N TYR A 42 11.34 2.56 2.56
CA TYR A 42 10.91 1.69 1.46
C TYR A 42 9.42 1.86 1.14
N THR A 43 8.60 1.81 2.18
CA THR A 43 7.15 1.93 2.07
C THR A 43 6.74 3.34 1.68
N TRP A 44 7.36 4.35 2.28
CA TRP A 44 7.07 5.75 2.02
C TRP A 44 7.29 6.07 0.55
N ASN A 45 8.41 5.64 -0.04
CA ASN A 45 8.69 5.82 -1.46
C ASN A 45 7.64 5.16 -2.36
N LEU A 46 7.14 3.98 -1.98
CA LEU A 46 6.09 3.30 -2.75
C LEU A 46 4.77 4.05 -2.65
N TRP A 47 4.37 4.43 -1.42
CA TRP A 47 3.10 5.09 -1.18
C TRP A 47 3.05 6.50 -1.79
N THR A 48 4.12 7.29 -1.69
CA THR A 48 4.17 8.62 -2.28
C THR A 48 4.01 8.58 -3.80
N MET A 49 4.70 7.67 -4.49
CA MET A 49 4.54 7.48 -5.93
C MET A 49 3.11 7.09 -6.32
N VAL A 50 2.47 6.24 -5.53
CA VAL A 50 1.09 5.80 -5.81
C VAL A 50 0.08 6.89 -5.47
N ALA A 51 0.28 7.62 -4.37
CA ALA A 51 -0.55 8.72 -3.93
C ALA A 51 -0.52 9.88 -4.93
N ASP A 52 0.66 10.23 -5.44
CA ASP A 52 0.84 11.24 -6.50
C ASP A 52 0.04 10.88 -7.75
N ARG A 53 0.07 9.59 -8.16
CA ARG A 53 -0.75 9.09 -9.27
C ARG A 53 -2.26 9.18 -9.05
N CYS A 54 -2.70 9.31 -7.81
CA CYS A 54 -4.10 9.52 -7.45
C CYS A 54 -4.44 11.00 -7.20
N GLY A 55 -3.48 11.92 -7.32
CA GLY A 55 -3.64 13.32 -6.92
C GLY A 55 -3.95 13.45 -5.43
N PHE A 56 -3.31 12.62 -4.59
CA PHE A 56 -3.51 12.57 -3.16
C PHE A 56 -2.23 12.96 -2.43
N THR A 57 -2.34 13.81 -1.42
CA THR A 57 -1.20 14.20 -0.57
C THR A 57 -1.01 13.17 0.55
N PRO A 58 0.08 12.40 0.55
CA PRO A 58 0.32 11.38 1.57
C PRO A 58 0.74 12.00 2.90
N SER A 59 0.53 11.26 4.00
CA SER A 59 1.00 11.59 5.35
C SER A 59 1.77 10.42 5.96
N GLN A 60 2.82 10.70 6.73
CA GLN A 60 3.56 9.68 7.49
C GLN A 60 2.82 9.22 8.76
N SER A 61 1.61 9.72 9.00
CA SER A 61 0.74 9.26 10.08
C SER A 61 -0.36 8.34 9.55
N TRP A 62 -0.52 7.19 10.21
CA TRP A 62 -1.60 6.24 9.92
C TRP A 62 -2.97 6.91 10.06
N ASP A 63 -3.20 7.58 11.19
CA ASP A 63 -4.50 8.17 11.52
C ASP A 63 -4.80 9.40 10.66
N ALA A 64 -3.79 10.21 10.35
CA ALA A 64 -3.94 11.32 9.41
C ALA A 64 -4.27 10.82 7.99
N THR A 65 -3.60 9.76 7.53
CA THR A 65 -3.89 9.15 6.23
C THR A 65 -5.32 8.60 6.18
N LEU A 66 -5.76 7.86 7.20
CA LEU A 66 -7.15 7.37 7.26
C LEU A 66 -8.17 8.50 7.25
N THR A 67 -7.89 9.59 7.97
CA THR A 67 -8.75 10.77 8.01
C THR A 67 -8.85 11.42 6.64
N ALA A 68 -7.71 11.65 5.98
CA ALA A 68 -7.63 12.22 4.63
C ALA A 68 -8.33 11.33 3.57
N LEU A 69 -8.18 10.00 3.64
CA LEU A 69 -8.88 9.08 2.74
C LEU A 69 -10.41 9.15 2.89
N ARG A 70 -10.90 9.31 4.12
CA ARG A 70 -12.34 9.46 4.40
C ARG A 70 -12.87 10.80 3.90
N GLN A 71 -12.12 11.87 4.17
CA GLN A 71 -12.48 13.25 3.84
C GLN A 71 -12.20 13.62 2.38
N TYR A 72 -11.58 12.73 1.59
CA TYR A 72 -11.30 12.98 0.18
C TYR A 72 -12.56 13.44 -0.57
N SER A 73 -12.45 14.63 -1.17
CA SER A 73 -13.52 15.41 -1.79
C SER A 73 -13.52 15.38 -3.33
N GLY A 74 -12.65 14.58 -3.96
CA GLY A 74 -12.66 14.37 -5.41
C GLY A 74 -13.87 13.55 -5.87
N THR A 75 -13.95 13.31 -7.20
CA THR A 75 -15.04 12.52 -7.79
C THR A 75 -15.14 11.12 -7.20
N ARG A 76 -16.32 10.49 -7.31
CA ARG A 76 -16.56 9.12 -6.83
C ARG A 76 -15.54 8.14 -7.39
N GLN A 77 -15.19 8.27 -8.66
CA GLN A 77 -14.23 7.42 -9.37
C GLN A 77 -12.81 7.64 -8.88
N ARG A 78 -12.40 8.90 -8.69
CA ARG A 78 -11.09 9.21 -8.10
C ARG A 78 -10.98 8.67 -6.67
N LYS A 79 -12.02 8.83 -5.85
CA LYS A 79 -12.07 8.27 -4.49
C LYS A 79 -11.96 6.75 -4.51
N LYS A 80 -12.69 6.09 -5.42
CA LYS A 80 -12.64 4.62 -5.60
C LYS A 80 -11.25 4.17 -6.01
N LEU A 81 -10.63 4.83 -7.00
CA LEU A 81 -9.27 4.54 -7.44
C LEU A 81 -8.27 4.71 -6.29
N LEU A 82 -8.32 5.83 -5.57
CA LEU A 82 -7.47 6.12 -4.42
C LEU A 82 -7.56 5.02 -3.34
N LEU A 83 -8.78 4.61 -2.97
CA LEU A 83 -8.99 3.55 -1.98
C LEU A 83 -8.45 2.19 -2.48
N LEU A 84 -8.64 1.89 -3.76
CA LEU A 84 -8.12 0.67 -4.39
C LEU A 84 -6.59 0.66 -4.40
N CYS A 85 -5.96 1.77 -4.77
CA CYS A 85 -4.50 1.95 -4.77
C CYS A 85 -3.92 1.86 -3.35
N TRP A 86 -4.56 2.48 -2.37
CA TRP A 86 -4.17 2.38 -0.96
C TRP A 86 -4.24 0.93 -0.47
N GLN A 87 -5.36 0.23 -0.72
CA GLN A 87 -5.51 -1.18 -0.36
C GLN A 87 -4.48 -2.08 -1.03
N ALA A 88 -4.21 -1.87 -2.32
CA ALA A 88 -3.21 -2.61 -3.09
C ALA A 88 -1.79 -2.39 -2.53
N THR A 89 -1.46 -1.15 -2.17
CA THR A 89 -0.17 -0.78 -1.56
C THR A 89 0.02 -1.53 -0.24
N ILE A 90 -0.94 -1.42 0.68
CA ILE A 90 -0.90 -2.09 1.99
C ILE A 90 -0.76 -3.61 1.82
N TYR A 91 -1.51 -4.21 0.90
CA TYR A 91 -1.44 -5.64 0.62
C TYR A 91 -0.05 -6.07 0.09
N LEU A 92 0.50 -5.36 -0.89
CA LEU A 92 1.78 -5.74 -1.49
C LEU A 92 2.96 -5.53 -0.54
N LEU A 93 2.92 -4.51 0.30
CA LEU A 93 3.92 -4.32 1.36
C LEU A 93 3.89 -5.47 2.36
N TRP A 94 2.69 -5.93 2.73
CA TRP A 94 2.53 -7.10 3.58
C TRP A 94 3.09 -8.37 2.94
N VAL A 95 2.82 -8.58 1.65
CA VAL A 95 3.38 -9.70 0.88
C VAL A 95 4.91 -9.63 0.81
N GLU A 96 5.48 -8.47 0.49
CA GLU A 96 6.93 -8.27 0.42
C GLU A 96 7.59 -8.54 1.77
N ARG A 97 7.03 -7.99 2.85
CA ARG A 97 7.49 -8.27 4.22
C ARG A 97 7.53 -9.76 4.51
N ASN A 98 6.43 -10.47 4.23
CA ASN A 98 6.34 -11.91 4.51
C ASN A 98 7.28 -12.74 3.64
N ASN A 99 7.52 -12.34 2.38
CA ASN A 99 8.49 -13.00 1.51
C ASN A 99 9.92 -12.86 2.06
N ARG A 100 10.29 -11.70 2.58
CA ARG A 100 11.61 -11.51 3.21
C ARG A 100 11.76 -12.35 4.48
N ILE A 101 10.73 -12.41 5.31
CA ILE A 101 10.76 -13.16 6.58
C ILE A 101 10.75 -14.68 6.35
N HIS A 102 9.85 -15.19 5.50
CA HIS A 102 9.57 -16.63 5.43
C HIS A 102 10.21 -17.31 4.22
N ARG A 103 10.63 -16.56 3.20
CA ARG A 103 11.18 -17.11 1.95
C ARG A 103 12.58 -16.59 1.63
N ASN A 104 13.12 -15.69 2.45
CA ASN A 104 14.41 -15.02 2.20
C ASN A 104 14.48 -14.38 0.79
N GLN A 105 13.33 -13.93 0.27
CA GLN A 105 13.21 -13.33 -1.06
C GLN A 105 13.10 -11.81 -0.93
N PHE A 106 14.03 -11.10 -1.58
CA PHE A 106 14.09 -9.65 -1.58
C PHE A 106 13.83 -9.15 -2.99
N ARG A 107 12.68 -8.49 -3.19
CA ARG A 107 12.33 -7.99 -4.51
C ARG A 107 12.81 -6.55 -4.64
N PRO A 108 13.36 -6.18 -5.81
CA PRO A 108 13.71 -4.79 -6.05
C PRO A 108 12.42 -3.96 -6.06
N PHE A 109 12.54 -2.69 -5.65
CA PHE A 109 11.42 -1.75 -5.60
C PHE A 109 10.63 -1.69 -6.93
N SER A 110 11.33 -1.74 -8.06
CA SER A 110 10.73 -1.76 -9.40
C SER A 110 9.83 -2.96 -9.66
N ALA A 111 10.14 -4.12 -9.06
CA ALA A 111 9.29 -5.31 -9.15
C ALA A 111 8.03 -5.15 -8.31
N THR A 112 8.14 -4.62 -7.09
CA THR A 112 6.98 -4.33 -6.23
C THR A 112 6.05 -3.31 -6.88
N PHE A 113 6.61 -2.27 -7.50
CA PHE A 113 5.83 -1.26 -8.22
C PHE A 113 5.10 -1.85 -9.44
N ARG A 114 5.77 -2.71 -10.22
CA ARG A 114 5.16 -3.40 -11.37
C ARG A 114 4.00 -4.29 -10.96
N ASP A 115 4.15 -4.99 -9.83
CA ASP A 115 3.08 -5.82 -9.28
C ASP A 115 1.91 -4.97 -8.78
N LEU A 116 2.18 -3.78 -8.25
CA LEU A 116 1.15 -2.82 -7.86
C LEU A 116 0.35 -2.35 -9.07
N ASP A 117 1.02 -1.89 -10.11
CA ASP A 117 0.36 -1.49 -11.36
C ASP A 117 -0.49 -2.63 -11.94
N ARG A 118 0.06 -3.85 -11.97
CA ARG A 118 -0.68 -5.04 -12.42
C ARG A 118 -1.90 -5.33 -11.55
N LEU A 119 -1.75 -5.30 -10.22
CA LEU A 119 -2.83 -5.57 -9.28
C LEU A 119 -3.96 -4.55 -9.40
N VAL A 120 -3.61 -3.26 -9.52
CA VAL A 120 -4.57 -2.17 -9.72
C VAL A 120 -5.36 -2.38 -11.01
N ARG A 121 -4.67 -2.60 -12.14
CA ARG A 121 -5.32 -2.83 -13.44
C ARG A 121 -6.20 -4.06 -13.45
N ASN A 122 -5.71 -5.18 -12.91
CA ASN A 122 -6.50 -6.40 -12.82
C ASN A 122 -7.75 -6.17 -11.99
N ARG A 123 -7.64 -5.43 -10.88
CA ARG A 123 -8.80 -5.10 -10.05
C ARG A 123 -9.79 -4.22 -10.79
N ILE A 124 -9.33 -3.19 -11.51
CA ILE A 124 -10.20 -2.34 -12.33
C ILE A 124 -10.89 -3.15 -13.45
N ALA A 125 -10.17 -4.09 -14.06
CA ALA A 125 -10.71 -4.96 -15.11
C ALA A 125 -11.86 -5.85 -14.59
N THR A 126 -11.88 -6.21 -13.30
CA THR A 126 -13.02 -6.97 -12.73
C THR A 126 -14.33 -6.19 -12.78
N TYR A 127 -14.31 -4.86 -12.78
CA TYR A 127 -15.52 -4.04 -12.95
C TYR A 127 -16.06 -4.09 -14.38
N ARG A 128 -15.27 -4.52 -15.38
CA ARG A 128 -15.74 -4.59 -16.77
C ARG A 128 -16.94 -5.53 -16.93
N PHE A 129 -17.08 -6.54 -16.08
CA PHE A 129 -18.19 -7.49 -16.12
C PHE A 129 -19.49 -6.93 -15.54
N THR A 130 -19.42 -5.92 -14.66
CA THR A 130 -20.59 -5.36 -13.97
C THR A 130 -20.91 -3.94 -14.41
N ASN A 131 -19.90 -3.13 -14.69
CA ASN A 131 -20.00 -1.75 -15.14
C ASN A 131 -18.82 -1.38 -16.07
N PRO A 132 -18.94 -1.64 -17.39
CA PRO A 132 -17.89 -1.36 -18.38
C PRO A 132 -17.48 0.11 -18.47
N ALA A 133 -18.43 1.03 -18.30
CA ALA A 133 -18.17 2.46 -18.35
C ALA A 133 -17.27 2.91 -17.17
N GLU A 134 -17.59 2.46 -15.96
CA GLU A 134 -16.77 2.75 -14.78
C GLU A 134 -15.38 2.13 -14.89
N SER A 135 -15.26 0.89 -15.40
CA SER A 135 -13.95 0.26 -15.64
C SER A 135 -13.09 1.08 -16.59
N SER A 136 -13.68 1.58 -17.68
CA SER A 136 -12.99 2.41 -18.67
C SER A 136 -12.56 3.76 -18.09
N GLU A 137 -13.45 4.42 -17.34
CA GLU A 137 -13.15 5.70 -16.68
C GLU A 137 -12.00 5.56 -15.67
N LEU A 138 -12.03 4.52 -14.82
CA LEU A 138 -10.97 4.25 -13.84
C LEU A 138 -9.63 3.96 -14.51
N LEU A 139 -9.60 3.21 -15.62
CA LEU A 139 -8.38 2.98 -16.39
C LEU A 139 -7.86 4.29 -17.00
N THR A 140 -8.73 5.13 -17.55
CA THR A 140 -8.34 6.44 -18.08
C THR A 140 -7.69 7.30 -17.01
N ILE A 141 -8.30 7.38 -15.82
CA ILE A 141 -7.71 8.11 -14.68
C ILE A 141 -6.34 7.52 -14.32
N TRP A 142 -6.22 6.19 -14.21
CA TRP A 142 -4.97 5.51 -13.88
C TRP A 142 -3.86 5.72 -14.93
N PHE A 143 -4.20 5.81 -16.21
CA PHE A 143 -3.23 6.04 -17.28
C PHE A 143 -2.87 7.51 -17.47
N SER A 144 -3.78 8.42 -17.15
CA SER A 144 -3.53 9.87 -17.25
C SER A 144 -2.50 10.38 -16.25
N SER A 145 -2.27 9.66 -15.15
CA SER A 145 -1.33 10.04 -14.10
C SER A 145 0.11 9.56 -14.35
N ARG A 146 0.53 9.43 -15.62
CA ARG A 146 1.91 9.07 -15.98
C ARG A 146 2.84 10.29 -15.86
N SER A 147 3.67 10.29 -14.83
CA SER A 147 5.01 10.90 -14.81
C SER A 147 6.07 9.81 -14.62
#